data_AF-A0A431L8H8-F1
#
_entry.id   AF-A0A431L8H8-F1
#
_cell.length_a   1.000
_cell.length_b   1.000
_cell.length_c   1.000
_cell.angle_alpha   90.00
_cell.angle_beta   90.00
_cell.angle_gamma   90.00
#
_symmetry.space_group_name_H-M   'P 1'
#
loop_
_entity.id
_entity.type
_entity.pdbx_description
1 polymer ?
#
loop_
_entity_poly.entity_id
_entity_poly.type
_entity_poly.pdbx_seq_one_letter_code
_entity_poly.pdbx_strand_id
1 'polypeptide(L)'
;MDIVVNEELKAYIDPLTPEEDEALERSLLAEGCRDALVLWGQVLVDGHNRYRLCMKHGLPFQTVQNPRFQSMEDVHLWMIEQHLGRRSLSDYQRGVLALRKREIVAARRARRVAVESGAAPAEVPVEAQAPAPSPVPPQDSLDSREALAKAARLSSSQVVLIEKIQKQGAPALVAAVKAGVVSINAAAAVATLPAEEQAAVAAAGADELKQAAKRVRESRRRAPAPVSESAQEAAAPGFGDSDPTVEALQQRVAALEAENAALRAELAALRAAA
;
A
#
# COMPACT_ATOMS: atom_id res chain seq x y z
N MET A 1 -13.02 5.22 -33.19
CA MET A 1 -13.23 5.89 -31.90
C MET A 1 -11.88 6.43 -31.49
N ASP A 2 -11.78 7.72 -31.15
CA ASP A 2 -10.51 8.33 -30.75
C ASP A 2 -10.33 8.16 -29.24
N ILE A 3 -9.28 7.44 -28.83
CA ILE A 3 -8.97 7.17 -27.41
C ILE A 3 -7.75 8.01 -27.04
N VAL A 4 -7.92 8.90 -26.08
CA VAL A 4 -6.90 9.79 -25.56
C VAL A 4 -6.19 9.13 -24.39
N VAL A 5 -4.88 8.95 -24.50
CA VAL A 5 -4.03 8.47 -23.40
C VAL A 5 -3.57 9.67 -22.58
N ASN A 6 -4.01 9.74 -21.32
CA ASN A 6 -3.50 10.71 -20.37
C ASN A 6 -2.25 10.14 -19.69
N GLU A 7 -1.09 10.79 -19.87
CA GLU A 7 0.18 10.30 -19.33
C GLU A 7 0.24 10.31 -17.79
N GLU A 8 -0.49 11.20 -17.12
CA GLU A 8 -0.59 11.21 -15.66
C GLU A 8 -1.33 9.96 -15.16
N LEU A 9 -2.44 9.59 -15.82
CA LEU A 9 -3.18 8.37 -15.51
C LEU A 9 -2.37 7.11 -15.81
N LYS A 10 -1.67 7.10 -16.94
CA LYS A 10 -0.80 5.98 -17.33
C LYS A 10 0.36 5.77 -16.34
N ALA A 11 0.96 6.86 -15.84
CA ALA A 11 2.03 6.81 -14.85
C ALA A 11 1.53 6.65 -13.40
N TYR A 12 0.21 6.69 -13.18
CA TYR A 12 -0.37 6.69 -11.84
C TYR A 12 -0.12 5.36 -11.10
N ILE A 13 -0.14 4.25 -11.83
CA ILE A 13 0.17 2.91 -11.34
C ILE A 13 1.54 2.51 -11.87
N ASP A 14 2.33 1.84 -11.04
CA ASP A 14 3.63 1.32 -11.47
C ASP A 14 3.48 0.44 -12.72
N PRO A 15 4.38 0.58 -13.71
CA PRO A 15 4.33 -0.21 -14.93
C PRO A 15 4.57 -1.70 -14.64
N LEU A 16 4.14 -2.55 -15.59
CA LEU A 16 4.45 -3.98 -15.57
C LEU A 16 5.96 -4.18 -15.66
N THR A 17 6.46 -5.25 -15.04
CA THR A 17 7.83 -5.71 -15.31
C THR A 17 7.92 -6.22 -16.76
N PRO A 18 9.13 -6.31 -17.34
CA PRO A 18 9.31 -6.87 -18.69
C PRO A 18 8.67 -8.25 -18.83
N GLU A 19 8.82 -9.12 -17.83
CA GLU A 19 8.27 -10.47 -17.84
C GLU A 19 6.73 -10.47 -17.79
N GLU A 20 6.14 -9.54 -17.01
CA GLU A 20 4.69 -9.36 -16.95
C GLU A 20 4.13 -8.80 -18.25
N ASP A 21 4.84 -7.88 -18.91
CA ASP A 21 4.45 -7.32 -20.22
C ASP A 21 4.49 -8.39 -21.31
N GLU A 22 5.55 -9.20 -21.35
CA GLU A 22 5.68 -10.35 -22.26
C GLU A 22 4.60 -11.42 -22.02
N ALA A 23 4.27 -11.69 -20.75
CA ALA A 23 3.18 -12.60 -20.41
C ALA A 23 1.82 -12.07 -20.87
N LEU A 24 1.56 -10.77 -20.70
CA LEU A 24 0.35 -10.12 -21.18
C LEU A 24 0.28 -10.14 -22.72
N GLU A 25 1.37 -9.81 -23.40
CA GLU A 25 1.46 -9.82 -24.86
C GLU A 25 1.17 -11.21 -25.43
N ARG A 26 1.76 -12.27 -24.86
CA ARG A 26 1.47 -13.65 -25.26
C ARG A 26 0.00 -14.02 -25.05
N SER A 27 -0.61 -13.64 -23.93
CA SER A 27 -2.03 -13.91 -23.66
C SER A 27 -2.93 -13.18 -24.65
N LEU A 28 -2.65 -11.91 -24.97
CA LEU A 28 -3.41 -11.13 -25.94
C LEU A 28 -3.31 -11.71 -27.36
N LEU A 29 -2.14 -12.19 -27.77
CA LEU A 29 -1.97 -12.82 -29.09
C LEU A 29 -2.70 -14.17 -29.19
N ALA A 30 -2.74 -14.94 -28.11
CA ALA A 30 -3.39 -16.25 -28.09
C ALA A 30 -4.91 -16.18 -27.98
N GLU A 31 -5.43 -15.25 -27.18
CA GLU A 31 -6.85 -15.22 -26.77
C GLU A 31 -7.59 -13.93 -27.15
N GLY A 32 -6.87 -12.90 -27.62
CA GLY A 32 -7.41 -11.57 -27.87
C GLY A 32 -7.62 -10.74 -26.59
N CYS A 33 -8.11 -9.51 -26.78
CA CYS A 33 -8.42 -8.60 -25.67
C CYS A 33 -9.78 -8.92 -25.05
N ARG A 34 -9.81 -9.90 -24.14
CA ARG A 34 -11.05 -10.36 -23.47
C ARG A 34 -11.68 -9.29 -22.59
N ASP A 35 -10.87 -8.64 -21.78
CA ASP A 35 -11.34 -7.59 -20.87
C ASP A 35 -11.48 -6.26 -21.61
N ALA A 36 -12.60 -5.57 -21.38
CA ALA A 36 -12.82 -4.25 -21.95
C ALA A 36 -11.87 -3.20 -21.35
N LEU A 37 -11.49 -2.23 -22.19
CA LEU A 37 -10.80 -1.01 -21.77
C LEU A 37 -11.81 -0.07 -21.10
N VAL A 38 -11.41 0.58 -20.01
CA VAL A 38 -12.32 1.47 -19.27
C VAL A 38 -12.02 2.90 -19.67
N LEU A 39 -13.06 3.63 -20.09
CA LEU A 39 -12.99 5.00 -20.56
C LEU A 39 -13.78 5.95 -19.65
N TRP A 40 -13.37 7.22 -19.65
CA TRP A 40 -14.16 8.36 -19.20
C TRP A 40 -14.24 9.39 -20.33
N GLY A 41 -15.36 9.37 -21.06
CA GLY A 41 -15.45 10.07 -22.34
C GLY A 41 -14.47 9.45 -23.34
N GLN A 42 -13.48 10.24 -23.79
CA GLN A 42 -12.41 9.76 -24.68
C GLN A 42 -11.14 9.36 -23.92
N VAL A 43 -11.04 9.64 -22.62
CA VAL A 43 -9.82 9.40 -21.84
C VAL A 43 -9.75 7.93 -21.44
N LEU A 44 -8.61 7.29 -21.70
CA LEU A 44 -8.31 5.94 -21.21
C LEU A 44 -8.03 5.96 -19.71
N VAL A 45 -8.82 5.23 -18.94
CA VAL A 45 -8.70 5.14 -17.48
C VAL A 45 -8.00 3.84 -17.06
N ASP A 46 -8.39 2.70 -17.61
CA ASP A 46 -7.75 1.41 -17.33
C ASP A 46 -7.59 0.55 -18.58
N GLY A 47 -6.53 -0.26 -18.57
CA GLY A 47 -6.14 -1.06 -19.72
C GLY A 47 -5.08 -0.41 -20.61
N HIS A 48 -4.28 0.54 -20.10
CA HIS A 48 -3.17 1.18 -20.83
C HIS A 48 -2.24 0.17 -21.54
N ASN A 49 -1.81 -0.88 -20.84
CA ASN A 49 -0.94 -1.91 -21.42
C ASN A 49 -1.66 -2.73 -22.50
N ARG A 50 -2.92 -3.13 -22.23
CA ARG A 50 -3.77 -3.84 -23.20
C ARG A 50 -3.99 -2.99 -24.44
N TYR A 51 -4.33 -1.71 -24.28
CA TYR A 51 -4.55 -0.78 -25.39
C TYR A 51 -3.30 -0.66 -26.27
N ARG A 52 -2.13 -0.39 -25.68
CA ARG A 52 -0.86 -0.30 -26.42
C ARG A 52 -0.58 -1.58 -27.22
N LEU A 53 -0.76 -2.75 -26.62
CA LEU A 53 -0.50 -4.04 -27.26
C LEU A 53 -1.55 -4.38 -28.34
N CYS A 54 -2.83 -4.07 -28.10
CA CYS A 54 -3.86 -4.27 -29.11
C CYS A 54 -3.64 -3.37 -30.32
N MET A 55 -3.26 -2.09 -30.11
CA MET A 55 -2.90 -1.18 -31.18
C MET A 55 -1.65 -1.65 -31.95
N LYS A 56 -0.62 -2.15 -31.23
CA LYS A 56 0.60 -2.70 -31.83
C LYS A 56 0.31 -3.88 -32.76
N HIS A 57 -0.62 -4.76 -32.37
CA HIS A 57 -0.90 -6.02 -33.09
C HIS A 57 -2.17 -5.98 -33.95
N GLY A 58 -2.86 -4.83 -34.02
CA GLY A 58 -4.14 -4.71 -34.73
C GLY A 58 -5.25 -5.60 -34.16
N LEU A 59 -5.21 -5.90 -32.85
CA LEU A 59 -6.19 -6.75 -32.19
C LEU A 59 -7.47 -5.97 -31.90
N PRO A 60 -8.66 -6.56 -32.12
CA PRO A 60 -9.90 -5.93 -31.68
C PRO A 60 -9.97 -5.88 -30.16
N PHE A 61 -10.59 -4.83 -29.64
CA PHE A 61 -10.84 -4.65 -28.21
C PHE A 61 -12.22 -4.03 -27.99
N GLN A 62 -12.76 -4.26 -26.80
CA GLN A 62 -14.01 -3.64 -26.36
C GLN A 62 -13.71 -2.48 -25.42
N THR A 63 -14.63 -1.52 -25.36
CA THR A 63 -14.54 -0.37 -24.45
C THR A 63 -15.81 -0.25 -23.62
N VAL A 64 -15.67 0.12 -22.35
CA VAL A 64 -16.79 0.43 -21.45
C VAL A 64 -16.61 1.82 -20.85
N GLN A 65 -17.72 2.55 -20.73
CA GLN A 65 -17.75 3.81 -20.00
C GLN A 65 -18.06 3.55 -18.53
N ASN A 66 -17.37 4.23 -17.62
CA ASN A 66 -17.76 4.21 -16.21
C ASN A 66 -18.61 5.46 -15.89
N PRO A 67 -19.93 5.32 -15.68
CA PRO A 67 -20.84 6.45 -15.51
C PRO A 67 -20.72 7.13 -14.13
N ARG A 68 -19.93 6.56 -13.20
CA ARG A 68 -19.82 7.08 -11.83
C ARG A 68 -18.76 8.17 -11.67
N PHE A 69 -17.90 8.35 -12.67
CA PHE A 69 -16.84 9.35 -12.61
C PHE A 69 -17.41 10.76 -12.83
N GLN A 70 -17.25 11.61 -11.82
CA GLN A 70 -17.63 13.01 -11.85
C GLN A 70 -16.40 13.92 -11.80
N SER A 71 -15.26 13.39 -11.40
CA SER A 71 -14.01 14.12 -11.23
C SER A 71 -12.80 13.21 -11.44
N MET A 72 -11.63 13.82 -11.65
CA MET A 72 -10.37 13.08 -11.74
C MET A 72 -9.99 12.35 -10.45
N GLU A 73 -10.45 12.85 -9.31
CA GLU A 73 -10.30 12.15 -8.05
C GLU A 73 -11.14 10.87 -7.98
N ASP A 74 -12.31 10.81 -8.62
CA ASP A 74 -13.10 9.56 -8.71
C ASP A 74 -12.37 8.53 -9.56
N VAL A 75 -11.74 8.98 -10.63
CA VAL A 75 -10.88 8.16 -11.50
C VAL A 75 -9.72 7.57 -10.69
N HIS A 76 -8.96 8.41 -9.98
CA HIS A 76 -7.85 7.96 -9.14
C HIS A 76 -8.29 6.98 -8.04
N LEU A 77 -9.38 7.28 -7.32
CA LEU A 77 -9.89 6.40 -6.27
C LEU A 77 -10.31 5.04 -6.83
N TRP A 78 -11.01 5.04 -7.96
CA TRP A 78 -11.41 3.80 -8.62
C TRP A 78 -10.20 3.02 -9.12
N MET A 79 -9.21 3.67 -9.73
CA MET A 79 -7.96 3.02 -10.16
C MET A 79 -7.23 2.36 -8.97
N ILE A 80 -7.14 3.05 -7.83
CA ILE A 80 -6.57 2.48 -6.60
C ILE A 80 -7.35 1.24 -6.17
N GLU A 81 -8.67 1.32 -6.11
CA GLU A 81 -9.52 0.20 -5.68
C GLU A 81 -9.41 -1.02 -6.61
N GLN A 82 -9.37 -0.80 -7.92
CA GLN A 82 -9.15 -1.88 -8.90
C GLN A 82 -7.81 -2.58 -8.66
N HIS A 83 -6.74 -1.83 -8.35
CA HIS A 83 -5.41 -2.39 -8.15
C HIS A 83 -5.25 -3.05 -6.78
N LEU A 84 -5.80 -2.48 -5.71
CA LEU A 84 -5.82 -3.11 -4.38
C LEU A 84 -6.59 -4.44 -4.36
N GLY A 85 -7.57 -4.61 -5.26
CA GLY A 85 -8.27 -5.89 -5.48
C GLY A 85 -7.42 -6.97 -6.16
N ARG A 86 -6.33 -6.60 -6.86
CA ARG A 86 -5.47 -7.55 -7.59
C ARG A 86 -4.47 -8.23 -6.66
N ARG A 87 -4.10 -9.47 -6.97
CA ARG A 87 -3.11 -10.26 -6.22
C ARG A 87 -1.66 -9.96 -6.58
N SER A 88 -1.41 -9.35 -7.74
CA SER A 88 -0.05 -9.13 -8.28
C SER A 88 0.73 -8.01 -7.61
N LEU A 89 0.11 -7.13 -6.82
CA LEU A 89 0.82 -6.06 -6.13
C LEU A 89 1.66 -6.56 -4.96
N SER A 90 2.89 -6.07 -4.86
CA SER A 90 3.71 -6.18 -3.65
C SER A 90 3.09 -5.43 -2.47
N ASP A 91 3.44 -5.84 -1.25
CA ASP A 91 2.99 -5.17 -0.02
C ASP A 91 3.37 -3.67 -0.02
N TYR A 92 4.56 -3.34 -0.53
CA TYR A 92 5.00 -1.95 -0.63
C TYR A 92 4.07 -1.14 -1.55
N GLN A 93 3.76 -1.66 -2.74
CA GLN A 93 2.85 -1.00 -3.68
C GLN A 93 1.44 -0.86 -3.10
N ARG A 94 0.92 -1.89 -2.42
CA ARG A 94 -0.38 -1.80 -1.73
C ARG A 94 -0.40 -0.68 -0.70
N GLY A 95 0.65 -0.57 0.11
CA GLY A 95 0.75 0.49 1.11
C GLY A 95 0.83 1.88 0.49
N VAL A 96 1.59 2.04 -0.61
CA VAL A 96 1.67 3.33 -1.33
C VAL A 96 0.31 3.74 -1.90
N LEU A 97 -0.41 2.82 -2.54
CA LEU A 97 -1.75 3.10 -3.07
C LEU A 97 -2.75 3.45 -1.96
N ALA A 98 -2.67 2.76 -0.83
CA ALA A 98 -3.50 3.05 0.33
C ALA A 98 -3.21 4.46 0.88
N LEU A 99 -1.92 4.85 1.02
CA LEU A 99 -1.53 6.19 1.46
C LEU A 99 -2.08 7.28 0.52
N ARG A 100 -1.98 7.10 -0.80
CA ARG A 100 -2.57 7.99 -1.80
C ARG A 100 -4.10 8.07 -1.66
N LYS A 101 -4.77 6.93 -1.43
CA LYS A 101 -6.22 6.90 -1.19
C LYS A 101 -6.60 7.77 -0.01
N ARG A 102 -5.86 7.66 1.11
CA ARG A 102 -6.07 8.49 2.31
C ARG A 102 -5.94 9.98 1.98
N GLU A 103 -4.91 10.38 1.24
CA GLU A 103 -4.68 11.78 0.87
C GLU A 103 -5.85 12.36 0.06
N ILE A 104 -6.34 11.61 -0.94
CA ILE A 104 -7.48 12.04 -1.76
C ILE A 104 -8.76 12.16 -0.90
N VAL A 105 -9.05 11.16 -0.07
CA VAL A 105 -10.23 11.17 0.81
C VAL A 105 -10.15 12.32 1.83
N ALA A 106 -8.99 12.56 2.42
CA ALA A 106 -8.75 13.65 3.35
C ALA A 106 -8.94 15.03 2.67
N ALA A 107 -8.39 15.22 1.46
CA ALA A 107 -8.54 16.45 0.69
C ALA A 107 -10.01 16.72 0.30
N ARG A 108 -10.77 15.67 -0.04
CA ARG A 108 -12.23 15.78 -0.27
C ARG A 108 -12.98 16.20 0.98
N ARG A 109 -12.69 15.56 2.12
CA ARG A 109 -13.31 15.89 3.40
C ARG A 109 -13.00 17.33 3.81
N ALA A 110 -11.75 17.76 3.70
CA ALA A 110 -11.34 19.14 4.03
C ALA A 110 -12.09 20.18 3.18
N ARG A 111 -12.24 19.94 1.87
CA ARG A 111 -13.02 20.83 1.00
C ARG A 111 -14.51 20.86 1.34
N ARG A 112 -15.12 19.71 1.68
CA ARG A 112 -16.53 19.67 2.12
C ARG A 112 -16.74 20.48 3.40
N VAL A 113 -15.88 20.28 4.40
CA VAL A 113 -15.95 21.03 5.67
C VAL A 113 -15.75 22.54 5.43
N ALA A 114 -14.84 22.94 4.53
CA ALA A 114 -14.63 24.34 4.20
C ALA A 114 -15.85 25.01 3.56
N VAL A 115 -16.56 24.29 2.67
CA VAL A 115 -17.80 24.75 2.04
C VAL A 115 -18.93 24.83 3.07
N GLU A 116 -19.08 23.82 3.93
CA GLU A 116 -20.10 23.77 4.99
C GLU A 116 -19.88 24.83 6.09
N SER A 117 -18.62 25.19 6.36
CA SER A 117 -18.26 26.20 7.37
C SER A 117 -18.30 27.64 6.83
N GLY A 118 -18.71 27.85 5.57
CA GLY A 118 -18.86 29.18 4.97
C GLY A 118 -17.57 29.98 4.79
N ALA A 119 -16.41 29.32 4.83
CA ALA A 119 -15.08 29.97 4.86
C ALA A 119 -14.43 30.09 3.45
N ALA A 120 -15.21 30.25 2.39
CA ALA A 120 -14.66 30.49 1.04
C ALA A 120 -14.67 31.99 0.71
N PRO A 121 -13.57 32.55 0.17
CA PRO A 121 -13.59 33.89 -0.40
C PRO A 121 -14.45 33.90 -1.67
N ALA A 122 -15.28 34.94 -1.81
CA ALA A 122 -16.08 35.18 -2.99
C ALA A 122 -15.19 35.36 -4.23
N GLU A 123 -15.48 34.59 -5.29
CA GLU A 123 -15.68 35.03 -6.68
C GLU A 123 -15.50 33.86 -7.67
N VAL A 124 -16.61 33.37 -8.23
CA VAL A 124 -16.97 33.47 -9.68
C VAL A 124 -18.40 32.95 -9.88
N PRO A 125 -19.29 33.65 -10.60
CA PRO A 125 -20.62 33.15 -10.92
C PRO A 125 -20.58 32.35 -12.22
N VAL A 126 -20.99 31.08 -12.18
CA VAL A 126 -21.43 30.38 -13.40
C VAL A 126 -22.65 29.52 -13.06
N GLU A 127 -23.77 29.86 -13.68
CA GLU A 127 -24.98 29.05 -13.73
C GLU A 127 -24.68 27.66 -14.31
N ALA A 128 -24.93 26.62 -13.51
CA ALA A 128 -25.36 25.32 -13.98
C ALA A 128 -26.09 24.63 -12.82
N GLN A 129 -27.41 24.43 -12.96
CA GLN A 129 -28.19 23.58 -12.08
C GLN A 129 -27.56 22.17 -12.05
N ALA A 130 -26.87 21.85 -10.97
CA ALA A 130 -26.47 20.49 -10.67
C ALA A 130 -27.69 19.71 -10.15
N PRO A 131 -27.99 18.51 -10.69
CA PRO A 131 -29.01 17.66 -10.09
C PRO A 131 -28.58 17.23 -8.68
N ALA A 132 -29.57 17.03 -7.82
CA ALA A 132 -29.43 16.73 -6.39
C ALA A 132 -28.33 15.69 -6.08
N PRO A 133 -27.62 15.85 -4.93
CA PRO A 133 -26.56 14.93 -4.56
C PRO A 133 -27.16 13.54 -4.31
N SER A 134 -26.86 12.60 -5.21
CA SER A 134 -27.07 11.18 -4.94
C SER A 134 -26.16 10.78 -3.77
N PRO A 135 -26.62 9.94 -2.83
CA PRO A 135 -25.82 9.56 -1.68
C PRO A 135 -24.65 8.70 -2.16
N VAL A 136 -23.47 9.32 -2.18
CA VAL A 136 -22.20 8.60 -2.32
C VAL A 136 -22.13 7.65 -1.11
N PRO A 137 -21.85 6.35 -1.30
CA PRO A 137 -21.77 5.40 -0.18
C PRO A 137 -20.76 5.90 0.85
N PRO A 138 -20.93 5.54 2.13
CA PRO A 138 -20.05 5.98 3.21
C PRO A 138 -18.62 5.63 2.82
N GLN A 139 -17.82 6.66 2.55
CA GLN A 139 -16.39 6.51 2.36
C GLN A 139 -15.88 6.12 3.74
N ASP A 140 -15.53 4.84 3.94
CA ASP A 140 -14.93 4.34 5.18
C ASP A 140 -13.85 5.32 5.60
N SER A 141 -13.93 5.84 6.83
CA SER A 141 -12.98 6.80 7.34
C SER A 141 -11.58 6.17 7.38
N LEU A 142 -10.77 6.44 6.35
CA LEU A 142 -9.35 6.05 6.27
C LEU A 142 -8.46 6.92 7.18
N ASP A 143 -9.07 7.63 8.13
CA ASP A 143 -8.39 8.52 9.08
C ASP A 143 -7.54 7.72 10.06
N SER A 144 -7.93 6.48 10.38
CA SER A 144 -7.17 5.61 11.27
C SER A 144 -6.13 4.78 10.50
N ARG A 145 -4.96 4.59 11.15
CA ARG A 145 -3.90 3.71 10.63
C ARG A 145 -4.38 2.28 10.40
N GLU A 146 -5.31 1.81 11.23
CA GLU A 146 -5.90 0.47 11.13
C GLU A 146 -6.85 0.33 9.93
N ALA A 147 -7.69 1.35 9.66
CA ALA A 147 -8.54 1.36 8.47
C ALA A 147 -7.70 1.37 7.19
N LEU A 148 -6.60 2.12 7.19
CA LEU A 148 -5.63 2.15 6.10
C LEU A 148 -4.95 0.79 5.89
N ALA A 149 -4.49 0.16 6.97
CA ALA A 149 -3.87 -1.16 6.94
C ALA A 149 -4.84 -2.22 6.40
N LYS A 150 -6.10 -2.20 6.86
CA LYS A 150 -7.15 -3.09 6.37
C LYS A 150 -7.44 -2.89 4.88
N ALA A 151 -7.52 -1.65 4.41
CA ALA A 151 -7.71 -1.34 3.00
C ALA A 151 -6.55 -1.85 2.13
N ALA A 152 -5.32 -1.80 2.65
CA ALA A 152 -4.12 -2.30 1.98
C ALA A 152 -3.92 -3.82 2.11
N ARG A 153 -4.68 -4.49 3.00
CA ARG A 153 -4.43 -5.89 3.45
C ARG A 153 -3.05 -6.07 4.09
N LEU A 154 -2.60 -5.07 4.84
CA LEU A 154 -1.30 -5.02 5.53
C LEU A 154 -1.48 -4.92 7.05
N SER A 155 -0.39 -5.09 7.80
CA SER A 155 -0.37 -4.72 9.21
C SER A 155 -0.21 -3.21 9.41
N SER A 156 -0.70 -2.68 10.54
CA SER A 156 -0.51 -1.27 10.90
C SER A 156 0.97 -0.87 11.00
N SER A 157 1.84 -1.80 11.41
CA SER A 157 3.29 -1.57 11.46
C SER A 157 3.91 -1.46 10.07
N GLN A 158 3.52 -2.32 9.12
CA GLN A 158 3.98 -2.23 7.73
C GLN A 158 3.60 -0.89 7.09
N VAL A 159 2.38 -0.41 7.33
CA VAL A 159 1.94 0.90 6.80
C VAL A 159 2.85 2.04 7.29
N VAL A 160 3.24 2.04 8.57
CA VAL A 160 4.15 3.06 9.12
C VAL A 160 5.53 2.98 8.48
N LEU A 161 6.06 1.77 8.25
CA LEU A 161 7.34 1.58 7.60
C LEU A 161 7.31 2.03 6.13
N ILE A 162 6.22 1.74 5.41
CA ILE A 162 6.02 2.18 4.02
C ILE A 162 5.91 3.69 3.96
N GLU A 163 5.14 4.33 4.85
CA GLU A 163 5.05 5.79 4.93
C GLU A 163 6.42 6.43 5.19
N LYS A 164 7.25 5.82 6.04
CA LYS A 164 8.62 6.26 6.29
C LYS A 164 9.50 6.15 5.04
N ILE A 165 9.46 5.01 4.34
CA ILE A 165 10.21 4.82 3.09
C ILE A 165 9.76 5.85 2.05
N GLN A 166 8.47 6.14 1.95
CA GLN A 166 7.95 7.12 1.01
C GLN A 166 8.43 8.55 1.30
N LYS A 167 8.57 8.90 2.58
CA LYS A 167 8.99 10.25 3.02
C LYS A 167 10.50 10.47 2.99
N GLN A 168 11.29 9.43 3.28
CA GLN A 168 12.73 9.55 3.55
C GLN A 168 13.62 8.75 2.58
N GLY A 169 13.02 7.85 1.78
CA GLY A 169 13.75 6.98 0.88
C GLY A 169 14.26 7.72 -0.36
N ALA A 170 15.56 7.59 -0.64
CA ALA A 170 16.14 8.03 -1.90
C ALA A 170 15.54 7.24 -3.09
N PRO A 171 15.49 7.81 -4.31
CA PRO A 171 14.89 7.14 -5.48
C PRO A 171 15.43 5.74 -5.74
N ALA A 172 16.75 5.55 -5.58
CA ALA A 172 17.39 4.24 -5.76
C ALA A 172 16.93 3.20 -4.72
N LEU A 173 16.73 3.61 -3.47
CA LEU A 173 16.21 2.72 -2.42
C LEU A 173 14.76 2.34 -2.69
N VAL A 174 13.92 3.30 -3.10
CA VAL A 174 12.51 3.04 -3.45
C VAL A 174 12.41 2.09 -4.64
N ALA A 175 13.25 2.27 -5.67
CA ALA A 175 13.31 1.36 -6.81
C ALA A 175 13.69 -0.07 -6.37
N ALA A 176 14.68 -0.22 -5.47
CA ALA A 176 15.08 -1.52 -4.94
C ALA A 176 13.95 -2.21 -4.15
N VAL A 177 13.16 -1.46 -3.39
CA VAL A 177 11.99 -2.01 -2.67
C VAL A 177 10.90 -2.45 -3.65
N LYS A 178 10.59 -1.62 -4.65
CA LYS A 178 9.58 -1.94 -5.67
C LYS A 178 9.96 -3.18 -6.49
N ALA A 179 11.24 -3.33 -6.81
CA ALA A 179 11.78 -4.50 -7.50
C ALA A 179 11.89 -5.75 -6.59
N GLY A 180 11.55 -5.65 -5.31
CA GLY A 180 11.64 -6.77 -4.36
C GLY A 180 13.07 -7.15 -3.97
N VAL A 181 14.06 -6.34 -4.32
CA VAL A 181 15.49 -6.57 -4.03
C VAL A 181 15.79 -6.46 -2.52
N VAL A 182 15.02 -5.62 -1.82
CA VAL A 182 15.15 -5.39 -0.37
C VAL A 182 13.77 -5.41 0.29
N SER A 183 13.69 -6.00 1.49
CA SER A 183 12.44 -6.06 2.26
C SER A 183 12.06 -4.68 2.83
N ILE A 184 10.75 -4.47 3.04
CA ILE A 184 10.21 -3.24 3.64
C ILE A 184 10.92 -2.91 4.96
N ASN A 185 11.14 -3.92 5.82
CA ASN A 185 11.81 -3.72 7.11
C ASN A 185 13.26 -3.27 6.95
N ALA A 186 13.99 -3.83 5.98
CA ALA A 186 15.39 -3.46 5.75
C ALA A 186 15.47 -2.06 5.12
N ALA A 187 14.64 -1.77 4.13
CA ALA A 187 14.58 -0.46 3.50
C ALA A 187 14.15 0.64 4.47
N ALA A 188 13.20 0.37 5.38
CA ALA A 188 12.81 1.35 6.40
C ALA A 188 13.91 1.64 7.43
N ALA A 189 14.87 0.71 7.62
CA ALA A 189 16.07 0.97 8.40
C ALA A 189 17.05 1.84 7.59
N VAL A 190 17.35 1.46 6.35
CA VAL A 190 18.24 2.23 5.46
C VAL A 190 17.72 3.66 5.22
N ALA A 191 16.41 3.86 5.15
CA ALA A 191 15.78 5.17 4.97
C ALA A 191 16.08 6.18 6.10
N THR A 192 16.69 5.78 7.21
CA THR A 192 17.13 6.72 8.27
C THR A 192 18.51 7.30 8.02
N LEU A 193 19.26 6.74 7.07
CA LEU A 193 20.57 7.24 6.68
C LEU A 193 20.42 8.49 5.79
N PRO A 194 21.46 9.32 5.65
CA PRO A 194 21.48 10.41 4.68
C PRO A 194 21.22 9.93 3.25
N ALA A 195 20.59 10.78 2.42
CA ALA A 195 20.17 10.40 1.07
C ALA A 195 21.32 9.90 0.18
N GLU A 196 22.53 10.48 0.32
CA GLU A 196 23.72 10.06 -0.41
C GLU A 196 24.15 8.63 -0.02
N GLU A 197 24.13 8.30 1.26
CA GLU A 197 24.44 6.94 1.74
C GLU A 197 23.39 5.93 1.29
N GLN A 198 22.10 6.31 1.32
CA GLN A 198 21.05 5.44 0.79
C GLN A 198 21.27 5.11 -0.69
N ALA A 199 21.67 6.10 -1.49
CA ALA A 199 21.96 5.91 -2.91
C ALA A 199 23.21 5.04 -3.12
N ALA A 200 24.28 5.28 -2.36
CA ALA A 200 25.51 4.50 -2.45
C ALA A 200 25.28 3.02 -2.11
N VAL A 201 24.55 2.75 -1.01
CA VAL A 201 24.21 1.40 -0.59
C VAL A 201 23.28 0.72 -1.59
N ALA A 202 22.29 1.44 -2.13
CA ALA A 202 21.40 0.89 -3.16
C ALA A 202 22.15 0.53 -4.45
N ALA A 203 23.12 1.36 -4.87
CA ALA A 203 23.95 1.10 -6.04
C ALA A 203 24.89 -0.11 -5.85
N ALA A 204 25.35 -0.36 -4.63
CA ALA A 204 26.18 -1.51 -4.29
C ALA A 204 25.41 -2.84 -4.28
N GLY A 205 24.07 -2.80 -4.30
CA GLY A 205 23.21 -3.96 -4.51
C GLY A 205 22.57 -4.55 -3.26
N ALA A 206 21.92 -5.70 -3.44
CA ALA A 206 21.01 -6.30 -2.44
C ALA A 206 21.69 -6.63 -1.10
N ASP A 207 22.91 -7.15 -1.15
CA ASP A 207 23.60 -7.60 0.06
C ASP A 207 24.12 -6.41 0.87
N GLU A 208 24.58 -5.35 0.21
CA GLU A 208 24.99 -4.12 0.89
C GLU A 208 23.79 -3.43 1.57
N LEU A 209 22.62 -3.42 0.91
CA LEU A 209 21.36 -2.95 1.52
C LEU A 209 20.99 -3.72 2.80
N LYS A 210 21.15 -5.05 2.79
CA LYS A 210 20.91 -5.88 3.99
C LYS A 210 21.93 -5.58 5.09
N GLN A 211 23.21 -5.45 4.74
CA GLN A 211 24.27 -5.16 5.71
C GLN A 211 24.12 -3.76 6.30
N ALA A 212 23.82 -2.74 5.50
CA ALA A 212 23.54 -1.40 5.98
C ALA A 212 22.33 -1.38 6.92
N ALA A 213 21.24 -2.07 6.56
CA ALA A 213 20.08 -2.21 7.43
C ALA A 213 20.44 -2.85 8.79
N LYS A 214 21.30 -3.88 8.78
CA LYS A 214 21.80 -4.52 10.01
C LYS A 214 22.63 -3.54 10.84
N ARG A 215 23.58 -2.82 10.24
CA ARG A 215 24.41 -1.81 10.90
C ARG A 215 23.56 -0.71 11.57
N VAL A 216 22.51 -0.24 10.89
CA VAL A 216 21.58 0.76 11.43
C VAL A 216 20.80 0.23 12.63
N ARG A 217 20.39 -1.03 12.61
CA ARG A 217 19.67 -1.64 13.73
C ARG A 217 20.58 -1.86 14.93
N GLU A 218 21.80 -2.32 14.69
CA GLU A 218 22.80 -2.52 15.74
C GLU A 218 23.23 -1.19 16.38
N SER A 219 23.42 -0.13 15.60
CA SER A 219 23.75 1.19 16.14
C SER A 219 22.62 1.76 17.00
N ARG A 220 21.36 1.57 16.59
CA ARG A 220 20.19 1.93 17.41
C ARG A 220 20.07 1.10 18.69
N ARG A 221 20.43 -0.19 18.65
CA ARG A 221 20.43 -1.05 19.84
C ARG A 221 21.55 -0.70 20.82
N ARG A 222 22.69 -0.20 20.32
CA ARG A 222 23.88 0.12 21.11
C ARG A 222 23.90 1.57 21.63
N ALA A 223 23.09 2.46 21.07
CA ALA A 223 22.89 3.80 21.62
C ALA A 223 22.16 3.68 22.99
N PRO A 224 22.72 4.23 24.09
CA PRO A 224 22.03 4.23 25.36
C PRO A 224 20.80 5.14 25.27
N ALA A 225 19.65 4.66 25.74
CA ALA A 225 18.49 5.51 25.98
C ALA A 225 18.91 6.67 26.91
N PRO A 226 18.46 7.92 26.69
CA PRO A 226 18.68 8.98 27.66
C PRO A 226 18.02 8.55 28.97
N VAL A 227 18.84 8.41 30.01
CA VAL A 227 18.43 7.98 31.34
C VAL A 227 17.61 9.10 31.96
N SER A 228 16.29 8.95 31.96
CA SER A 228 15.44 9.67 32.90
C SER A 228 15.54 8.93 34.23
N GLU A 229 16.35 9.44 35.14
CA GLU A 229 16.37 9.01 36.54
C GLU A 229 15.01 9.33 37.18
N SER A 230 14.14 8.33 37.30
CA SER A 230 13.22 8.17 38.43
C SER A 230 12.39 6.89 38.30
N ALA A 231 12.20 6.25 39.46
CA ALA A 231 11.33 5.12 39.76
C ALA A 231 11.92 3.70 39.54
N GLN A 232 12.56 3.23 40.60
CA GLN A 232 12.49 1.82 41.01
C GLN A 232 11.01 1.38 41.22
N GLU A 233 10.78 0.10 40.95
CA GLU A 233 9.66 -0.74 41.43
C GLU A 233 8.23 -0.46 40.93
N ALA A 234 7.89 -1.09 39.80
CA ALA A 234 6.66 -1.87 39.69
C ALA A 234 6.81 -2.91 38.57
N ALA A 235 6.85 -4.19 38.96
CA ALA A 235 6.84 -5.32 38.05
C ALA A 235 5.51 -5.40 37.28
N ALA A 236 5.58 -5.29 35.95
CA ALA A 236 4.59 -5.79 35.01
C ALA A 236 5.33 -6.23 33.73
N PRO A 237 5.06 -7.40 33.15
CA PRO A 237 5.83 -7.89 32.01
C PRO A 237 5.37 -7.16 30.73
N GLY A 238 6.04 -6.06 30.41
CA GLY A 238 6.01 -5.43 29.10
C GLY A 238 7.00 -6.12 28.16
N PHE A 239 6.53 -6.59 27.01
CA PHE A 239 7.30 -7.26 25.98
C PHE A 239 8.48 -6.39 25.50
N GLY A 240 9.69 -6.74 25.91
CA GLY A 240 10.94 -6.27 25.33
C GLY A 240 11.29 -7.08 24.08
N ASP A 241 11.52 -6.39 22.97
CA ASP A 241 11.94 -6.95 21.68
C ASP A 241 13.43 -7.34 21.74
N SER A 242 13.73 -8.36 22.53
CA SER A 242 14.85 -9.25 22.28
C SER A 242 14.32 -10.34 21.36
N ASP A 243 14.91 -10.51 20.17
CA ASP A 243 14.70 -11.72 19.37
C ASP A 243 14.83 -12.92 20.33
N PRO A 244 13.74 -13.64 20.62
CA PRO A 244 13.80 -14.72 21.59
C PRO A 244 14.77 -15.75 21.05
N THR A 245 15.73 -16.18 21.87
CA THR A 245 16.68 -17.22 21.47
C THR A 245 15.89 -18.45 20.99
N VAL A 246 16.48 -19.23 20.07
CA VAL A 246 15.82 -20.45 19.57
C VAL A 246 15.37 -21.35 20.73
N GLU A 247 16.15 -21.38 21.81
CA GLU A 247 15.81 -22.07 23.06
C GLU A 247 14.57 -21.48 23.76
N ALA A 248 14.46 -20.15 23.85
CA ALA A 248 13.30 -19.49 24.45
C ALA A 248 12.02 -19.73 23.62
N LEU A 249 12.13 -19.74 22.28
CA LEU A 249 11.04 -20.10 21.40
C LEU A 249 10.64 -21.57 21.56
N GLN A 250 11.60 -22.50 21.62
CA GLN A 250 11.32 -23.93 21.84
C GLN A 250 10.63 -24.17 23.18
N GLN A 251 11.07 -23.51 24.26
CA GLN A 251 10.42 -23.59 25.56
C GLN A 251 8.99 -23.03 25.52
N ARG A 252 8.78 -21.92 24.80
CA ARG A 252 7.44 -21.34 24.64
C ARG A 252 6.52 -22.25 23.84
N VAL A 253 7.01 -22.88 22.78
CA VAL A 253 6.26 -23.86 21.98
C VAL A 253 5.87 -25.06 22.84
N ALA A 254 6.82 -25.64 23.59
CA ALA A 254 6.53 -26.76 24.49
C ALA A 254 5.48 -26.41 25.55
N ALA A 255 5.54 -25.20 26.12
CA ALA A 255 4.54 -24.73 27.08
C ALA A 255 3.14 -24.58 26.44
N LEU A 256 3.06 -23.99 25.24
CA LEU A 256 1.80 -23.81 24.52
C LEU A 256 1.19 -25.14 24.03
N GLU A 257 2.03 -26.12 23.71
CA GLU A 257 1.59 -27.47 23.35
C GLU A 257 1.02 -28.21 24.57
N ALA A 258 1.65 -28.09 25.73
CA ALA A 258 1.13 -28.65 26.98
C ALA A 258 -0.22 -28.01 27.38
N GLU A 259 -0.32 -26.69 27.26
CA GLU A 259 -1.57 -25.96 27.51
C GLU A 259 -2.68 -26.38 26.54
N ASN A 260 -2.36 -26.52 25.24
CA ASN A 260 -3.32 -27.04 24.25
C ASN A 260 -3.77 -28.47 24.57
N ALA A 261 -2.87 -29.33 25.01
CA ALA A 261 -3.21 -30.70 25.38
C ALA A 261 -4.17 -30.72 26.58
N ALA A 262 -3.93 -29.88 27.59
CA ALA A 262 -4.80 -29.72 28.76
C ALA A 262 -6.20 -29.20 28.36
N LEU A 263 -6.27 -28.12 27.57
CA LEU A 263 -7.53 -27.55 27.11
C LEU A 263 -8.32 -28.53 26.23
N ARG A 264 -7.64 -29.34 25.40
CA ARG A 264 -8.29 -30.39 24.61
C ARG A 264 -8.87 -31.50 25.50
N ALA A 265 -8.17 -31.88 26.57
CA ALA A 265 -8.69 -32.85 27.53
C ALA A 265 -9.91 -32.31 28.28
N GLU A 266 -9.87 -31.04 28.69
CA GLU A 266 -11.01 -30.36 29.33
C GLU A 266 -12.23 -30.27 28.39
N LEU A 267 -12.02 -29.87 27.13
CA LEU A 267 -13.10 -29.86 26.13
C LEU A 267 -13.65 -31.25 25.84
N ALA A 268 -12.81 -32.29 25.83
CA ALA A 268 -13.27 -33.66 25.67
C ALA A 268 -14.11 -34.13 26.87
N ALA A 269 -13.71 -33.79 28.09
CA ALA A 269 -14.47 -34.08 29.31
C ALA A 269 -15.82 -33.35 29.33
N LEU A 270 -15.85 -32.07 28.97
CA LEU A 270 -17.08 -31.28 28.87
C LEU A 270 -18.03 -31.80 27.79
N ARG A 271 -17.50 -32.25 26.65
CA ARG A 271 -18.30 -32.87 25.58
C ARG A 271 -18.81 -34.27 25.92
N ALA A 272 -18.12 -35.00 26.79
CA ALA A 272 -18.58 -36.31 27.26
C ALA A 272 -19.62 -36.20 28.39
N ALA A 273 -19.70 -35.03 29.05
CA ALA A 273 -20.68 -34.73 30.09
C ALA A 273 -21.97 -34.06 29.56
N ALA A 274 -22.04 -33.78 28.26
CA ALA A 274 -23.20 -33.23 27.54
C ALA A 274 -23.90 -34.33 26.73
#